data_AF-A0A349SRF6-F1
#
_entry.id   AF-A0A349SRF6-F1
#
_cell.length_a   1.000
_cell.length_b   1.000
_cell.length_c   1.000
_cell.angle_alpha   90.00
_cell.angle_beta   90.00
_cell.angle_gamma   90.00
#
_symmetry.space_group_name_H-M   'P 1'
#
loop_
_entity.id
_entity.type
_entity.pdbx_description
1 polymer ?
#
loop_
_entity_poly.entity_id
_entity_poly.type
_entity_poly.pdbx_seq_one_letter_code
_entity_poly.pdbx_strand_id
1 'polypeptide(L)'
;MDKDTLFQIQLRHMYTGVYNDPSEYVNLSDSGCIYGFSEWGRSDYAVISVGWDWVYQPDSRDKRVEIYGFPFSNVLIAGADRFQGEEFEVLKAFVDGLDWRPRVLSTIKDAFN
;
A
#
# COMPACT_ATOMS: atom_id res chain seq x y z
N MET A 1 6.00 17.42 6.95
CA MET A 1 4.65 17.66 6.38
C MET A 1 3.65 17.39 7.48
N ASP A 2 2.77 18.32 7.82
CA ASP A 2 1.70 18.03 8.80
C ASP A 2 0.63 17.09 8.20
N LYS A 3 -0.19 16.51 9.08
CA LYS A 3 -1.22 15.54 8.69
C LYS A 3 -2.24 16.15 7.73
N ASP A 4 -2.74 17.34 8.00
CA ASP A 4 -3.81 17.94 7.18
C ASP A 4 -3.32 18.21 5.75
N THR A 5 -2.08 18.69 5.62
CA THR A 5 -1.43 18.85 4.31
C THR A 5 -1.28 17.51 3.58
N LEU A 6 -0.90 16.43 4.28
CA LEU A 6 -0.78 15.09 3.67
C LEU A 6 -2.10 14.63 3.05
N PHE A 7 -3.22 14.76 3.75
CA PHE A 7 -4.54 14.32 3.28
C PHE A 7 -5.12 15.15 2.12
N GLN A 8 -4.52 16.31 1.81
CA GLN A 8 -4.90 17.12 0.64
C GLN A 8 -4.09 16.76 -0.61
N ILE A 9 -3.06 15.93 -0.49
CA ILE A 9 -2.18 15.59 -1.60
C ILE A 9 -2.84 14.54 -2.48
N GLN A 10 -2.87 14.84 -3.78
CA GLN A 10 -3.25 13.88 -4.80
C GLN A 10 -2.00 13.16 -5.30
N LEU A 11 -1.90 11.87 -4.97
CA LEU A 11 -0.92 10.98 -5.58
C LEU A 11 -1.50 10.34 -6.83
N ARG A 12 -0.65 10.10 -7.82
CA ARG A 12 -0.97 9.31 -9.00
C ARG A 12 -0.43 7.92 -8.82
N HIS A 13 -1.20 6.94 -9.27
CA HIS A 13 -0.71 5.57 -9.40
C HIS A 13 0.47 5.53 -10.38
N MET A 14 1.57 4.91 -9.96
CA MET A 14 2.76 4.74 -10.78
C MET A 14 2.86 3.28 -11.23
N TYR A 15 2.74 2.35 -10.29
CA TYR A 15 2.88 0.92 -10.58
C TYR A 15 2.18 0.06 -9.53
N THR A 16 1.73 -1.12 -9.94
CA THR A 16 1.25 -2.19 -9.04
C THR A 16 1.76 -3.50 -9.60
N GLY A 17 2.28 -4.37 -8.75
CA GLY A 17 2.83 -5.67 -9.15
C GLY A 17 2.43 -6.77 -8.19
N VAL A 18 2.47 -8.01 -8.69
CA VAL A 18 2.35 -9.24 -7.89
C VAL A 18 3.76 -9.76 -7.62
N TYR A 19 4.03 -10.23 -6.41
CA TYR A 19 5.29 -10.90 -6.11
C TYR A 19 5.33 -12.28 -6.75
N ASN A 20 6.43 -12.61 -7.45
CA ASN A 20 6.58 -13.86 -8.18
C ASN A 20 6.85 -15.06 -7.27
N ASP A 21 7.33 -14.84 -6.04
CA ASP A 21 7.64 -15.90 -5.08
C ASP A 21 6.97 -15.63 -3.73
N PRO A 22 5.97 -16.44 -3.34
CA PRO A 22 5.36 -16.36 -2.01
C PRO A 22 6.33 -16.66 -0.86
N SER A 23 7.48 -17.29 -1.14
CA SER A 23 8.45 -17.72 -0.13
C SER A 23 9.29 -16.57 0.44
N GLU A 24 9.33 -15.41 -0.21
CA GLU A 24 9.96 -14.19 0.32
C GLU A 24 9.16 -13.60 1.50
N TYR A 25 7.89 -13.98 1.65
CA TYR A 25 7.00 -13.63 2.77
C TYR A 25 6.97 -14.80 3.75
N VAL A 26 8.11 -15.04 4.40
CA VAL A 26 8.35 -16.13 5.35
C VAL A 26 7.35 -16.06 6.51
N ASN A 27 6.20 -16.74 6.38
CA ASN A 27 5.32 -17.32 7.43
C ASN A 27 3.95 -17.82 6.89
N LEU A 28 3.84 -18.19 5.61
CA LEU A 28 2.53 -18.54 5.03
C LEU A 28 2.11 -19.98 5.35
N SER A 29 1.42 -20.13 6.48
CA SER A 29 0.43 -21.20 6.67
C SER A 29 -0.82 -21.00 5.78
N ASP A 30 -1.00 -19.82 5.19
CA ASP A 30 -2.20 -19.45 4.43
C ASP A 30 -2.04 -19.78 2.94
N SER A 31 -2.25 -21.07 2.65
CA SER A 31 -2.30 -21.61 1.29
C SER A 31 -3.35 -20.85 0.47
N GLY A 32 -2.93 -20.01 -0.48
CA GLY A 32 -3.82 -19.34 -1.43
C GLY A 32 -3.80 -17.81 -1.42
N CYS A 33 -3.12 -17.16 -0.48
CA CYS A 33 -2.96 -15.71 -0.52
C CYS A 33 -2.04 -15.25 -1.67
N ILE A 34 -2.36 -14.10 -2.26
CA ILE A 34 -1.54 -13.44 -3.29
C ILE A 34 -0.98 -12.16 -2.68
N TYR A 35 0.32 -11.95 -2.82
CA TYR A 35 1.01 -10.77 -2.30
C TYR A 35 1.51 -9.91 -3.45
N GLY A 36 1.62 -8.61 -3.19
CA GLY A 36 2.19 -7.68 -4.15
C GLY A 36 2.46 -6.33 -3.53
N PHE A 37 2.76 -5.36 -4.37
CA PHE A 37 3.06 -4.00 -3.98
C PHE A 37 2.32 -2.98 -4.85
N SER A 38 2.19 -1.75 -4.36
CA SER A 38 1.69 -0.62 -5.11
C SER A 38 2.53 0.62 -4.82
N GLU A 39 2.89 1.35 -5.87
CA GLU A 39 3.72 2.56 -5.83
C GLU A 39 2.93 3.75 -6.37
N TRP A 40 2.92 4.83 -5.60
CA TRP A 40 2.18 6.06 -5.88
C TRP A 40 3.07 7.28 -5.68
N GLY A 41 2.87 8.30 -6.50
CA GLY A 41 3.71 9.49 -6.40
C GLY A 41 3.18 10.74 -7.08
N ARG A 42 3.89 11.84 -6.84
CA ARG A 42 3.69 13.16 -7.45
C ARG A 42 5.06 13.81 -7.69
N SER A 43 5.23 14.52 -8.80
CA SER A 43 6.52 15.04 -9.27
C SER A 43 6.57 16.54 -9.55
N ASP A 44 5.59 17.32 -9.09
CA ASP A 44 5.45 18.74 -9.40
C ASP A 44 6.35 19.68 -8.57
N TYR A 45 6.01 19.92 -7.30
CA TYR A 45 6.61 20.93 -6.42
C TYR A 45 7.45 20.30 -5.29
N ALA A 46 6.97 19.18 -4.77
CA ALA A 46 7.70 18.33 -3.83
C ALA A 46 7.50 16.92 -4.33
N VAL A 47 8.60 16.25 -4.71
CA VAL A 47 8.54 14.85 -5.13
C VAL A 47 8.09 14.04 -3.92
N ILE A 48 6.91 13.43 -4.01
CA ILE A 48 6.33 12.58 -2.97
C ILE A 48 6.18 11.19 -3.54
N SER A 49 6.61 10.19 -2.78
CA SER A 49 6.45 8.78 -3.10
C SER A 49 5.90 8.05 -1.87
N VAL A 50 4.88 7.23 -2.10
CA VAL A 50 4.31 6.31 -1.10
C VAL A 50 4.15 4.95 -1.77
N GLY A 51 4.75 3.94 -1.17
CA GLY A 51 4.67 2.55 -1.58
C GLY A 51 4.17 1.66 -0.44
N TRP A 52 3.50 0.57 -0.74
CA TRP A 52 3.07 -0.40 0.28
C TRP A 52 2.89 -1.79 -0.31
N ASP A 53 3.02 -2.79 0.55
CA ASP A 53 2.64 -4.16 0.24
C ASP A 53 1.14 -4.36 0.46
N TRP A 54 0.57 -5.26 -0.32
CA TRP A 54 -0.82 -5.68 -0.20
C TRP A 54 -0.91 -7.21 -0.20
N VAL A 55 -1.97 -7.70 0.43
CA VAL A 55 -2.36 -9.11 0.40
C VAL A 55 -3.78 -9.24 -0.12
N TYR A 56 -3.99 -10.20 -1.01
CA TYR A 56 -5.30 -10.65 -1.45
C TYR A 56 -5.60 -12.03 -0.87
N GLN A 57 -6.72 -12.14 -0.16
CA GLN A 57 -7.16 -13.37 0.49
C GLN A 57 -8.40 -13.92 -0.24
N PRO A 58 -8.24 -14.88 -1.17
CA PRO A 58 -9.35 -15.35 -2.02
C PRO A 58 -10.46 -16.06 -1.24
N ASP A 59 -10.11 -16.71 -0.13
CA ASP A 59 -11.03 -17.51 0.69
C ASP A 59 -11.73 -16.69 1.79
N SER A 60 -11.39 -15.40 1.92
CA SER A 60 -12.15 -14.52 2.79
C SER A 60 -13.54 -14.28 2.20
N ARG A 61 -14.57 -14.23 3.05
CA ARG A 61 -15.99 -14.10 2.65
C ARG A 61 -16.27 -12.93 1.70
N ASP A 62 -15.38 -11.93 1.69
CA ASP A 62 -15.49 -10.71 0.88
C ASP A 62 -14.36 -10.53 -0.15
N LYS A 63 -13.50 -11.54 -0.40
CA LYS A 63 -12.34 -11.43 -1.32
C LYS A 63 -11.53 -10.14 -1.08
N ARG A 64 -11.02 -9.98 0.14
CA ARG A 64 -10.45 -8.72 0.61
C ARG A 64 -9.03 -8.51 0.09
N VAL A 65 -8.77 -7.27 -0.32
CA VAL A 65 -7.42 -6.74 -0.53
C VAL A 65 -7.12 -5.80 0.62
N GLU A 66 -6.04 -6.09 1.34
CA GLU A 66 -5.62 -5.36 2.55
C GLU A 66 -4.17 -4.89 2.42
N ILE A 67 -3.82 -3.82 3.13
CA ILE A 67 -2.43 -3.39 3.28
C ILE A 67 -1.71 -4.44 4.13
N TYR A 68 -0.58 -4.92 3.65
CA TYR A 68 0.31 -5.84 4.35
C TYR A 68 1.51 -5.06 4.90
N GLY A 69 1.78 -5.19 6.20
CA GLY A 69 2.84 -4.42 6.86
C GLY A 69 2.55 -2.91 6.92
N PHE A 70 3.61 -2.12 6.74
CA PHE A 70 3.55 -0.65 6.84
C PHE A 70 3.89 0.01 5.50
N PRO A 71 3.19 1.09 5.11
CA PRO A 71 3.59 1.88 3.96
C PRO A 71 4.99 2.50 4.13
N PHE A 72 5.73 2.54 3.04
CA PHE A 72 7.00 3.25 2.89
C PHE A 72 6.75 4.59 2.23
N SER A 73 7.38 5.65 2.72
CA SER A 73 7.28 6.97 2.07
C SER A 73 8.56 7.79 2.24
N ASN A 74 8.72 8.79 1.37
CA ASN A 74 9.75 9.81 1.52
C ASN A 74 9.28 11.03 2.33
N VAL A 75 8.11 10.95 2.97
CA VAL A 75 7.49 12.04 3.74
C VAL A 75 7.77 11.83 5.22
N LEU A 76 8.26 12.87 5.88
CA LEU A 76 8.29 12.95 7.35
C LEU A 76 7.02 13.65 7.83
N ILE A 77 6.24 12.97 8.67
CA ILE A 77 5.02 13.55 9.26
C ILE A 77 5.38 14.38 10.49
N ALA A 78 5.12 15.69 10.43
CA ALA A 78 5.44 16.62 11.51
C ALA A 78 4.49 16.41 12.69
N GLY A 79 5.05 16.23 13.89
CA GLY A 79 4.28 16.03 15.11
C GLY A 79 3.81 14.59 15.35
N ALA A 80 4.11 13.65 14.45
CA ALA A 80 3.92 12.22 14.69
C ALA A 80 5.17 11.62 15.31
N ASP A 81 5.02 10.84 16.39
CA ASP A 81 6.15 10.12 16.97
C ASP A 81 6.43 8.82 16.18
N ARG A 82 7.62 8.74 15.58
CA ARG A 82 8.09 7.57 14.82
C ARG A 82 8.29 6.34 15.70
N PHE A 83 8.71 6.54 16.95
CA PHE A 83 9.00 5.44 17.87
C PHE A 83 7.73 4.83 18.46
N GLN A 84 6.61 5.57 18.42
CA GLN A 84 5.30 5.09 18.87
C GLN A 84 4.42 4.57 17.73
N GLY A 85 4.91 4.60 16.49
CA GLY A 85 4.20 4.06 15.32
C GLY A 85 3.06 4.95 14.79
N GLU A 86 2.88 6.15 15.34
CA GLU A 86 1.82 7.09 14.90
C GLU A 86 1.99 7.48 13.43
N GLU A 87 3.23 7.62 12.96
CA GLU A 87 3.52 7.91 11.55
C GLU A 87 2.96 6.82 10.62
N PHE A 88 3.07 5.54 11.02
CA PHE A 88 2.57 4.42 10.23
C PHE A 88 1.04 4.38 10.17
N GLU A 89 0.36 4.67 11.28
CA GLU A 89 -1.10 4.74 11.31
C GLU A 89 -1.63 5.89 10.43
N VAL A 90 -0.96 7.04 10.46
CA VAL A 90 -1.33 8.17 9.60
C VAL A 90 -1.10 7.84 8.12
N LEU A 91 0.03 7.22 7.78
CA LEU A 91 0.32 6.79 6.40
C LEU A 91 -0.67 5.72 5.92
N LYS A 92 -1.04 4.77 6.78
CA LYS A 92 -2.02 3.73 6.47
C LYS A 92 -3.40 4.33 6.18
N ALA A 93 -3.86 5.25 7.03
CA ALA A 93 -5.12 5.97 6.83
C ALA A 93 -5.11 6.82 5.55
N PHE A 94 -3.97 7.43 5.22
CA PHE A 94 -3.80 8.17 3.97
C PHE A 94 -3.90 7.24 2.75
N VAL A 95 -3.17 6.11 2.76
CA VAL A 95 -3.22 5.09 1.69
C VAL A 95 -4.62 4.50 1.55
N ASP A 96 -5.33 4.25 2.65
CA ASP A 96 -6.71 3.75 2.62
C ASP A 96 -7.69 4.69 1.93
N GLY A 97 -7.39 6.01 1.90
CA GLY A 97 -8.15 7.01 1.14
C GLY A 97 -7.87 7.03 -0.36
N LEU A 98 -6.84 6.30 -0.84
CA LEU A 98 -6.51 6.22 -2.26
C LEU A 98 -7.33 5.14 -2.97
N ASP A 99 -7.63 5.36 -4.25
CA ASP A 99 -8.36 4.40 -5.09
C ASP A 99 -7.44 3.31 -5.66
N TRP A 100 -6.81 2.54 -4.75
CA TRP A 100 -5.78 1.55 -5.11
C TRP A 100 -6.28 0.12 -5.24
N ARG A 101 -7.31 -0.25 -4.48
CA ARG A 101 -7.86 -1.62 -4.47
C ARG A 101 -8.35 -2.09 -5.85
N PRO A 102 -9.06 -1.28 -6.65
CA PRO A 102 -9.44 -1.70 -8.01
C PRO A 102 -8.24 -1.98 -8.91
N ARG A 103 -7.12 -1.28 -8.73
CA ARG A 103 -5.90 -1.46 -9.52
C ARG A 103 -5.20 -2.77 -9.18
N VAL A 104 -5.16 -3.11 -7.90
CA VAL A 104 -4.66 -4.42 -7.44
C VAL A 104 -5.50 -5.55 -8.01
N LEU A 105 -6.83 -5.45 -7.93
CA LEU A 105 -7.73 -6.47 -8.50
C LEU A 105 -7.53 -6.63 -10.02
N SER A 106 -7.34 -5.53 -10.76
CA SER A 106 -7.00 -5.60 -12.19
C SER A 106 -5.65 -6.28 -12.42
N THR A 107 -4.63 -5.94 -11.62
CA THR A 107 -3.28 -6.51 -11.75
C THR A 107 -3.27 -8.01 -11.48
N ILE A 108 -3.99 -8.46 -10.44
CA ILE A 108 -4.16 -9.90 -10.16
C ILE A 108 -4.85 -10.58 -11.33
N LYS A 109 -5.94 -9.99 -11.84
CA LYS A 109 -6.66 -10.53 -12.99
C LYS A 109 -5.75 -10.68 -14.21
N ASP A 110 -4.90 -9.71 -14.49
CA ASP A 110 -3.99 -9.74 -15.65
C ASP A 110 -2.83 -10.73 -15.46
N ALA A 111 -2.41 -10.99 -14.22
CA ALA A 111 -1.34 -11.94 -13.92
C ALA A 111 -1.75 -13.42 -13.99
N PHE A 112 -3.05 -13.72 -13.80
CA PHE A 112 -3.57 -15.09 -13.70
C PHE A 112 -4.61 -15.47 -14.78
N ASN A 113 -4.77 -14.64 -15.82
CA ASN A 113 -5.48 -15.00 -17.07
C ASN A 113 -4.48 -15.37 -18.17
#